data_AF-A0A2X1CGL3-F1
#
_entry.id   AF-A0A2X1CGL3-F1
#
_cell.length_a   1.000
_cell.length_b   1.000
_cell.length_c   1.000
_cell.angle_alpha   90.00
_cell.angle_beta   90.00
_cell.angle_gamma   90.00
#
_symmetry.space_group_name_H-M   'P 1'
#
loop_
_entity.id
_entity.type
_entity.pdbx_description
1 polymer ?
#
loop_
_entity_poly.entity_id
_entity_poly.type
_entity_poly.pdbx_seq_one_letter_code
_entity_poly.pdbx_strand_id
1 'polypeptide(L)'
;MLDGVLSCLVERHDWRIAAFAILACVFSLGIALLLSERARRLSPRARRAYTLSAPLVGGLGVWTTHFIAMLSYDIGVEVRYDALQTFLSLVIVAAAFWIGMQLHLIGPADAKLRRRWGLVAAVAVTTGVAAMHFVGMDAMRLSGRC
;
A
#
# COMPACT_ATOMS: atom_id res chain seq x y z
N MET A 1 21.49 -24.21 5.11
CA MET A 1 20.29 -23.90 4.30
C MET A 1 19.88 -22.43 4.44
N LEU A 2 19.79 -21.87 5.66
CA LEU A 2 19.53 -20.44 5.85
C LEU A 2 20.61 -19.55 5.22
N ASP A 3 21.88 -19.94 5.34
CA ASP A 3 23.01 -19.13 4.85
C ASP A 3 22.98 -18.94 3.33
N GLY A 4 22.53 -19.97 2.59
CA GLY A 4 22.38 -19.90 1.13
C GLY A 4 21.18 -19.07 0.67
N VAL A 5 20.09 -19.07 1.45
CA VAL A 5 18.91 -18.23 1.17
C VAL A 5 19.21 -16.77 1.50
N LEU A 6 19.92 -16.51 2.61
CA LEU A 6 20.35 -15.17 3.00
C LEU A 6 21.38 -14.61 2.03
N SER A 7 22.36 -15.40 1.57
CA SER A 7 23.33 -14.93 0.57
C SER A 7 22.65 -14.62 -0.77
N CYS A 8 21.72 -15.45 -1.23
CA CYS A 8 20.91 -15.14 -2.43
C CYS A 8 20.10 -13.84 -2.28
N LEU A 9 19.46 -13.62 -1.12
CA LEU A 9 18.70 -12.40 -0.84
C LEU A 9 19.61 -11.16 -0.76
N VAL A 10 20.82 -11.30 -0.22
CA VAL A 10 21.75 -10.18 -0.05
C VAL A 10 22.44 -9.81 -1.37
N GLU A 11 22.79 -10.79 -2.20
CA GLU A 11 23.49 -10.55 -3.47
C GLU A 11 22.57 -10.05 -4.58
N ARG A 12 21.31 -10.49 -4.61
CA ARG A 12 20.38 -10.19 -5.70
C ARG A 12 19.51 -8.96 -5.45
N HIS A 13 19.70 -8.28 -4.32
CA HIS A 13 18.90 -7.13 -3.94
C HIS A 13 19.70 -5.83 -4.02
N ASP A 14 19.25 -4.91 -4.86
CA ASP A 14 19.79 -3.55 -4.86
C ASP A 14 19.29 -2.82 -3.61
N TRP A 15 20.15 -2.82 -2.58
CA TRP A 15 19.89 -2.20 -1.29
C TRP A 15 19.57 -0.71 -1.39
N ARG A 16 20.01 -0.01 -2.44
CA ARG A 16 19.70 1.42 -2.64
C ARG A 16 18.23 1.60 -2.99
N ILE A 17 17.72 0.78 -3.91
CA ILE A 17 16.32 0.80 -4.32
C ILE A 17 15.43 0.28 -3.18
N ALA A 18 15.85 -0.76 -2.48
CA ALA A 18 15.13 -1.29 -1.31
C ALA A 18 15.04 -0.24 -0.18
N ALA A 19 16.13 0.46 0.14
CA ALA A 19 16.13 1.55 1.11
C ALA A 19 15.18 2.68 0.69
N PHE A 20 15.14 3.02 -0.61
CA PHE A 20 14.20 4.01 -1.14
C PHE A 20 12.74 3.57 -0.97
N ALA A 21 12.42 2.29 -1.20
CA ALA A 21 11.08 1.74 -0.97
C ALA A 21 10.65 1.86 0.50
N ILE A 22 11.56 1.57 1.43
CA ILE A 22 11.33 1.69 2.88
C ILE A 22 11.09 3.15 3.27
N LEU A 23 11.92 4.08 2.79
CA LEU A 23 11.77 5.50 3.07
C LEU A 23 10.44 6.04 2.52
N ALA A 24 10.08 5.66 1.29
CA ALA A 24 8.79 6.02 0.69
C ALA A 24 7.62 5.46 1.50
N CYS A 25 7.73 4.22 2.01
CA CYS A 25 6.73 3.59 2.86
C CYS A 25 6.53 4.38 4.17
N VAL A 26 7.62 4.64 4.90
CA VAL A 26 7.57 5.37 6.18
C VAL A 26 7.01 6.78 5.99
N PHE A 27 7.46 7.47 4.93
CA PHE A 27 7.03 8.83 4.64
C PHE A 27 5.54 8.91 4.27
N SER A 28 5.09 8.04 3.35
CA SER A 28 3.68 7.98 2.93
C SER A 28 2.76 7.58 4.08
N LEU A 29 3.17 6.61 4.91
CA LEU A 29 2.43 6.23 6.12
C LEU A 29 2.32 7.39 7.10
N GLY A 30 3.43 8.10 7.35
CA GLY A 30 3.44 9.28 8.23
C GLY A 30 2.48 10.36 7.74
N ILE A 31 2.53 10.72 6.46
CA ILE A 31 1.62 11.71 5.88
C ILE A 31 0.16 11.23 5.95
N ALA A 32 -0.12 9.98 5.55
CA ALA A 32 -1.47 9.43 5.57
C ALA A 32 -2.07 9.46 6.99
N LEU A 33 -1.27 9.14 8.01
CA LEU A 33 -1.68 9.21 9.42
C LEU A 33 -1.96 10.64 9.87
N LEU A 34 -1.08 11.59 9.54
CA LEU A 34 -1.26 13.01 9.87
C LEU A 34 -2.52 13.59 9.22
N LEU A 35 -2.74 13.30 7.93
CA LEU A 35 -3.94 13.72 7.21
C LEU A 35 -5.20 13.08 7.81
N SER A 36 -5.14 11.79 8.16
CA SER A 36 -6.25 11.06 8.78
C SER A 36 -6.61 11.64 10.15
N GLU A 37 -5.61 11.98 10.96
CA GLU A 37 -5.82 12.63 12.25
C GLU A 37 -6.42 14.03 12.10
N ARG A 38 -5.92 14.81 11.14
CA ARG A 38 -6.45 16.14 10.84
C ARG A 38 -7.90 16.08 10.37
N ALA A 39 -8.27 15.08 9.57
CA ALA A 39 -9.65 14.85 9.15
C ALA A 39 -10.62 14.57 10.32
N ARG A 40 -10.13 13.94 11.41
CA ARG A 40 -10.95 13.67 12.60
C ARG A 40 -11.22 14.90 13.45
N ARG A 41 -10.28 15.86 13.47
CA ARG A 41 -10.34 17.05 14.34
C ARG A 41 -11.12 18.21 13.70
N LEU A 42 -11.29 18.19 12.38
CA LEU A 42 -11.93 19.28 11.63
C LEU A 42 -13.43 19.09 11.48
N SER A 43 -14.13 20.21 11.27
CA SER A 43 -15.57 20.24 10.95
C SER A 43 -15.87 19.50 9.64
N PRO A 44 -17.12 19.03 9.42
CA PRO A 44 -17.48 18.27 8.22
C PRO A 44 -17.11 18.93 6.87
N ARG A 45 -17.20 20.27 6.79
CA ARG A 45 -16.81 21.02 5.59
C ARG A 45 -15.28 21.11 5.44
N ALA A 46 -14.57 21.41 6.52
CA ALA A 46 -13.12 21.56 6.50
C ALA A 46 -12.35 20.23 6.34
N ARG A 47 -12.96 19.11 6.76
CA ARG A 47 -12.31 17.79 6.65
C ARG A 47 -12.34 17.17 5.24
N ARG A 48 -13.20 17.64 4.32
CA ARG A 48 -13.44 17.00 3.00
C ARG A 48 -12.16 16.83 2.17
N ALA A 49 -11.26 17.82 2.21
CA ALA A 49 -9.97 17.72 1.53
C ALA A 49 -9.10 16.59 2.13
N TYR A 50 -9.08 16.45 3.45
CA TYR A 50 -8.29 15.46 4.17
C TYR A 50 -8.88 14.05 4.06
N THR A 51 -10.20 13.92 3.97
CA THR A 51 -10.85 12.62 3.73
C THR A 51 -10.49 12.04 2.38
N LEU A 52 -10.22 12.90 1.37
CA LEU A 52 -9.75 12.52 0.04
C LEU A 52 -8.24 12.28 0.00
N SER A 53 -7.44 13.20 0.55
CA SER A 53 -5.99 13.11 0.44
C SER A 53 -5.38 11.99 1.28
N ALA A 54 -5.88 11.72 2.49
CA ALA A 54 -5.32 10.69 3.36
C ALA A 54 -5.32 9.27 2.73
N PRO A 55 -6.46 8.74 2.26
CA PRO A 55 -6.49 7.42 1.63
C PRO A 55 -5.77 7.38 0.29
N LEU A 56 -5.75 8.48 -0.47
CA LEU A 56 -4.97 8.56 -1.71
C LEU A 56 -3.46 8.45 -1.44
N VAL A 57 -2.95 9.20 -0.47
CA VAL A 57 -1.53 9.14 -0.07
C VAL A 57 -1.18 7.74 0.47
N GLY A 58 -2.04 7.16 1.31
CA GLY A 58 -1.83 5.82 1.84
C GLY A 58 -1.81 4.74 0.75
N GLY A 59 -2.81 4.76 -0.14
CA GLY A 59 -2.92 3.80 -1.24
C GLY A 59 -1.78 3.92 -2.25
N LEU A 60 -1.44 5.15 -2.67
CA LEU A 60 -0.28 5.41 -3.53
C LEU A 60 1.03 4.99 -2.86
N GLY A 61 1.19 5.29 -1.57
CA GLY A 61 2.36 4.88 -0.79
C GLY A 61 2.57 3.38 -0.81
N VAL A 62 1.54 2.60 -0.44
CA VAL A 62 1.61 1.13 -0.47
C VAL A 62 1.88 0.60 -1.88
N TRP A 63 1.17 1.13 -2.88
CA TRP A 63 1.35 0.71 -4.27
C TRP A 63 2.78 0.98 -4.75
N THR A 64 3.29 2.19 -4.54
CA THR A 64 4.65 2.57 -4.90
C THR A 64 5.69 1.73 -4.18
N THR A 65 5.56 1.51 -2.86
CA THR A 65 6.48 0.66 -2.10
C THR A 65 6.51 -0.76 -2.66
N HIS A 66 5.36 -1.34 -3.02
CA HIS A 66 5.32 -2.70 -3.59
C HIS A 66 6.10 -2.80 -4.91
N PHE A 67 5.85 -1.91 -5.87
CA PHE A 67 6.53 -1.97 -7.17
C PHE A 67 8.01 -1.61 -7.08
N ILE A 68 8.40 -0.64 -6.24
CA ILE A 68 9.81 -0.32 -6.02
C ILE A 68 10.54 -1.48 -5.36
N ALA A 69 9.91 -2.17 -4.40
CA ALA A 69 10.50 -3.35 -3.76
C ALA A 69 10.63 -4.54 -4.72
N MET A 70 9.72 -4.69 -5.69
CA MET A 70 9.88 -5.70 -6.75
C MET A 70 11.02 -5.32 -7.70
N LEU A 71 11.18 -4.03 -8.03
CA LEU A 71 12.27 -3.53 -8.87
C LEU A 71 13.65 -3.66 -8.23
N SER A 72 13.75 -3.67 -6.90
CA SER A 72 15.03 -3.87 -6.23
C SER A 72 15.52 -5.32 -6.28
N TYR A 73 14.69 -6.28 -6.69
CA TYR A 73 15.06 -7.69 -6.76
C TYR A 73 15.43 -8.10 -8.19
N ASP A 74 16.67 -8.51 -8.40
CA ASP A 74 17.14 -9.04 -9.68
C ASP A 74 16.77 -10.52 -9.80
N ILE A 75 15.89 -10.83 -10.76
CA ILE A 75 15.49 -12.21 -11.07
C ILE A 75 16.23 -12.81 -12.27
N GLY A 76 17.21 -12.11 -12.83
CA GLY A 76 18.06 -12.59 -13.93
C GLY A 76 17.39 -12.56 -15.30
N VAL A 77 16.20 -11.97 -15.42
CA VAL A 77 15.45 -11.81 -16.68
C VAL A 77 14.85 -10.41 -16.76
N GLU A 78 14.60 -9.93 -17.97
CA GLU A 78 13.90 -8.67 -18.18
C GLU A 78 12.45 -8.78 -17.67
N VAL A 79 12.09 -7.90 -16.73
CA VAL A 79 10.75 -7.83 -16.15
C VAL A 79 10.00 -6.68 -16.79
N ARG A 80 8.87 -6.99 -17.43
CA ARG A 80 7.94 -5.98 -17.92
C ARG A 80 6.65 -6.06 -17.12
N TYR A 81 5.96 -4.94 -16.97
CA TYR A 81 4.69 -4.88 -16.26
C TYR A 81 3.54 -4.61 -17.23
N ASP A 82 2.47 -5.38 -17.12
CA ASP A 82 1.22 -5.09 -17.82
C ASP A 82 0.59 -3.81 -17.23
N ALA A 83 0.34 -2.83 -18.10
CA ALA A 83 -0.13 -1.51 -17.67
C ALA A 83 -1.54 -1.56 -17.05
N LEU A 84 -2.42 -2.43 -17.58
CA LEU A 84 -3.79 -2.55 -17.10
C LEU A 84 -3.81 -3.19 -15.71
N GLN A 85 -3.14 -4.32 -15.51
CA GLN A 85 -3.07 -5.00 -14.22
C GLN A 85 -2.39 -4.12 -13.16
N THR A 86 -1.32 -3.40 -13.56
CA THR A 86 -0.65 -2.43 -12.69
C THR A 86 -1.60 -1.32 -12.23
N PHE A 87 -2.38 -0.76 -13.15
CA PHE A 87 -3.37 0.28 -12.83
C PHE A 87 -4.54 -0.27 -11.98
N LEU A 88 -5.02 -1.48 -12.28
CA LEU A 88 -6.06 -2.14 -11.48
C LEU A 88 -5.61 -2.36 -10.04
N SER A 89 -4.35 -2.77 -9.83
CA SER A 89 -3.78 -2.93 -8.48
C SER A 89 -3.81 -1.62 -7.68
N LEU A 90 -3.53 -0.48 -8.34
CA LEU A 90 -3.61 0.85 -7.75
C LEU A 90 -5.07 1.20 -7.35
N VAL A 91 -6.02 0.95 -8.25
CA VAL A 91 -7.44 1.23 -7.99
C VAL A 91 -7.95 0.40 -6.80
N ILE A 92 -7.58 -0.89 -6.73
CA ILE A 92 -7.96 -1.79 -5.63
C ILE A 92 -7.50 -1.23 -4.28
N VAL A 93 -6.22 -0.89 -4.16
CA VAL A 93 -5.68 -0.40 -2.87
C VAL A 93 -6.20 1.00 -2.53
N ALA A 94 -6.33 1.90 -3.51
CA ALA A 94 -6.91 3.23 -3.29
C ALA A 94 -8.36 3.14 -2.79
N ALA A 95 -9.17 2.24 -3.38
CA ALA A 95 -10.54 2.00 -2.95
C ALA A 95 -10.59 1.40 -1.53
N ALA A 96 -9.71 0.46 -1.20
CA ALA A 96 -9.63 -0.14 0.13
C ALA A 96 -9.29 0.89 1.21
N PHE A 97 -8.30 1.75 0.96
CA PHE A 97 -7.94 2.85 1.84
C PHE A 97 -9.09 3.87 1.99
N TRP A 98 -9.78 4.20 0.90
CA TRP A 98 -10.95 5.06 0.93
C TRP A 98 -12.06 4.47 1.81
N ILE A 99 -12.42 3.21 1.61
CA ILE A 99 -13.40 2.49 2.43
C ILE A 99 -12.97 2.49 3.90
N GLY A 100 -11.71 2.14 4.19
CA GLY A 100 -11.16 2.16 5.55
C GLY A 100 -11.28 3.53 6.21
N MET A 101 -10.98 4.60 5.48
CA MET A 101 -11.12 5.97 5.98
C MET A 101 -12.57 6.34 6.29
N GLN A 102 -13.52 5.95 5.43
CA GLN A 102 -14.94 6.19 5.67
C GLN A 102 -15.47 5.42 6.89
N LEU A 103 -15.07 4.15 7.04
CA LEU A 103 -15.39 3.33 8.21
C LEU A 103 -14.83 3.94 9.51
N HIS A 104 -13.64 4.53 9.44
CA HIS A 104 -12.99 5.19 10.58
C HIS A 104 -13.67 6.51 10.97
N LEU A 105 -14.18 7.28 10.00
CA LEU A 105 -14.79 8.60 10.23
C LEU A 105 -16.28 8.56 10.56
N ILE A 106 -17.01 7.57 10.04
CA ILE A 106 -18.46 7.40 10.27
C ILE A 106 -18.72 6.52 11.51
N GLY A 107 -17.65 6.12 12.21
CA GLY A 107 -17.69 5.34 13.43
C GLY A 107 -18.67 5.89 14.49
N PRO A 108 -19.49 5.04 15.12
CA PRO A 108 -20.46 5.47 16.12
C PRO A 108 -19.82 6.14 17.34
N ALA A 109 -20.58 7.01 18.01
CA ALA A 109 -20.10 7.77 19.18
C ALA A 109 -19.69 6.85 20.36
N ASP A 110 -20.34 5.68 20.45
CA ASP A 110 -20.02 4.65 21.43
C ASP A 110 -18.59 4.10 21.23
N ALA A 111 -17.81 4.09 22.31
CA ALA A 111 -16.39 3.69 22.26
C ALA A 111 -16.17 2.22 21.86
N LYS A 112 -17.05 1.30 22.30
CA LYS A 112 -16.97 -0.14 21.98
C LYS A 112 -17.31 -0.36 20.51
N LEU A 113 -18.31 0.34 20.01
CA LEU A 113 -18.71 0.26 18.62
C LEU A 113 -17.65 0.89 17.71
N ARG A 114 -17.09 2.05 18.06
CA ARG A 114 -15.95 2.65 17.35
C ARG A 114 -14.76 1.71 17.22
N ARG A 115 -14.41 0.98 18.29
CA ARG A 115 -13.36 -0.05 18.24
C ARG A 115 -13.69 -1.16 17.23
N ARG A 116 -14.94 -1.63 17.18
CA ARG A 116 -15.39 -2.63 16.20
C ARG A 116 -15.27 -2.12 14.76
N TRP A 117 -15.72 -0.89 14.48
CA TRP A 117 -15.57 -0.29 13.14
C TRP A 117 -14.11 -0.08 12.75
N GLY A 118 -13.24 0.27 13.71
CA GLY A 118 -11.80 0.31 13.48
C GLY A 118 -11.21 -1.05 13.06
N LEU A 119 -11.66 -2.15 13.67
CA LEU A 119 -11.26 -3.50 13.26
C LEU A 119 -11.77 -3.84 11.85
N VAL A 120 -13.02 -3.50 11.53
CA VAL A 120 -13.57 -3.71 10.17
C VAL A 120 -12.78 -2.90 9.14
N ALA A 121 -12.42 -1.66 9.47
CA ALA A 121 -11.58 -0.80 8.61
C ALA A 121 -10.19 -1.42 8.39
N ALA A 122 -9.55 -1.91 9.45
CA ALA A 122 -8.26 -2.58 9.37
C ALA A 122 -8.34 -3.82 8.47
N VAL A 123 -9.33 -4.69 8.66
CA VAL A 123 -9.55 -5.87 7.83
C VAL A 123 -9.78 -5.50 6.37
N ALA A 124 -10.61 -4.49 6.10
CA ALA A 124 -10.89 -4.02 4.73
C ALA A 124 -9.61 -3.52 4.03
N VAL A 125 -8.81 -2.69 4.72
CA VAL A 125 -7.55 -2.18 4.17
C VAL A 125 -6.56 -3.30 3.95
N THR A 126 -6.31 -4.18 4.94
CA THR A 126 -5.37 -5.30 4.81
C THR A 126 -5.77 -6.26 3.69
N THR A 127 -7.06 -6.56 3.56
CA THR A 127 -7.57 -7.40 2.46
C THR A 127 -7.35 -6.73 1.10
N GLY A 128 -7.58 -5.42 1.00
CA GLY A 128 -7.31 -4.67 -0.22
C GLY A 128 -5.82 -4.62 -0.58
N VAL A 129 -4.94 -4.47 0.41
CA VAL A 129 -3.48 -4.55 0.21
C VAL A 129 -3.08 -5.94 -0.26
N ALA A 130 -3.62 -7.01 0.33
CA ALA A 130 -3.36 -8.38 -0.12
C ALA A 130 -3.82 -8.59 -1.58
N ALA A 131 -5.04 -8.16 -1.92
CA ALA A 131 -5.55 -8.24 -3.29
C ALA A 131 -4.67 -7.45 -4.27
N MET A 132 -4.25 -6.24 -3.89
CA MET A 132 -3.33 -5.43 -4.67
C MET A 132 -1.98 -6.13 -4.90
N HIS A 133 -1.42 -6.80 -3.89
CA HIS A 133 -0.19 -7.57 -4.03
C HIS A 133 -0.34 -8.70 -5.06
N PHE A 134 -1.42 -9.49 -4.98
CA PHE A 134 -1.64 -10.57 -5.93
C PHE A 134 -1.83 -10.06 -7.36
N VAL A 135 -2.63 -9.01 -7.55
CA VAL A 135 -2.84 -8.38 -8.86
C VAL A 135 -1.55 -7.73 -9.38
N GLY A 136 -0.75 -7.11 -8.51
CA GLY A 136 0.53 -6.51 -8.87
C GLY A 136 1.58 -7.55 -9.30
N MET A 137 1.63 -8.70 -8.62
CA MET A 137 2.49 -9.81 -9.02
C MET A 137 2.02 -10.46 -10.34
N ASP A 138 0.71 -10.60 -10.53
CA ASP A 138 0.12 -11.12 -11.78
C ASP A 138 0.36 -10.17 -12.98
N ALA A 139 0.65 -8.89 -12.73
CA ALA A 139 1.05 -7.94 -13.77
C ALA A 139 2.46 -8.20 -14.32
N MET A 140 3.31 -8.97 -13.64
CA MET A 140 4.68 -9.24 -14.08
C MET A 140 4.70 -10.16 -15.30
N ARG A 141 5.33 -9.69 -16.37
CA ARG A 141 5.61 -10.42 -17.60
C ARG A 141 7.11 -10.68 -17.67
N LEU A 142 7.50 -11.93 -17.43
CA LEU A 142 8.88 -12.38 -17.55
C LEU A 142 9.16 -12.75 -19.00
N SER A 143 10.16 -12.14 -19.63
CA SER A 143 10.58 -12.56 -20.96
C SER A 143 11.39 -13.86 -20.85
N GLY A 144 10.71 -14.98 -20.70
CA GLY A 144 11.30 -16.30 -20.87
C GLY A 144 11.46 -16.58 -22.36
N ARG A 145 12.65 -16.30 -22.93
CA ARG A 145 13.08 -17.04 -24.13
C ARG A 145 13.64 -18.36 -23.62
N CYS A 146 13.01 -19.48 -23.98
CA CYS A 146 13.73 -20.75 -24.04
C CYS A 146 14.66 -20.72 -25.25
#